data_AF-A0A401H6R8-F1
#
_entry.id   AF-A0A401H6R8-F1
#
_cell.length_a   1.000
_cell.length_b   1.000
_cell.length_c   1.000
_cell.angle_alpha   90.00
_cell.angle_beta   90.00
_cell.angle_gamma   90.00
#
_symmetry.space_group_name_H-M   'P 1'
#
loop_
_entity.id
_entity.type
_entity.pdbx_description
1 polymer ?
#
loop_
_entity_poly.entity_id
_entity_poly.type
_entity_poly.pdbx_seq_one_letter_code
_entity_poly.pdbx_strand_id
1 'polypeptide(L)'
;MSYSPQTDTVILAGDFLAKSTPEGSLAILDFLIQSLGRVYAVRGNHDHMVVQWRAWREWFEPLKIGHRTGADFLTTIEAEWEGERRNDVDADEWAEKARRRAAGTWRAKWWRRIPYSGSGPTKNQWSIFSEHYWLARDMTQTQAELLYSSPSVLHLPSAHMFVVHAGILPFDPRRPPTDERQPLAHKPEVKGQLDDTQQIFSAGDNVSVEKLRTLQEKALLTDIRGNRDPWVLMNMRSIEDGQVTRDGDKGTPWTELWNDQMGRCVGFDDDLSRTEVTPRIRHAAYSDALSVASRGALPCHPSTVVYGHAASRGLDVKRWTIGLDTGCIYGGKLTGLVLQRRSPDNSPGVDSMDTTEADEDEDEEYYDNWTRSRLARSGSELRRRERELSRPRRKHIKFGDIHTGLRGALVSISCRGQEGLG
;
A
#
# COMPACT_ATOMS: atom_id res chain seq x y z
N MET A 1 -15.91 16.92 11.92
CA MET A 1 -15.01 17.21 10.79
C MET A 1 -15.75 16.82 9.55
N SER A 2 -15.90 17.79 8.65
CA SER A 2 -16.40 17.62 7.31
C SER A 2 -15.19 17.71 6.39
N TYR A 3 -15.10 16.85 5.39
CA TYR A 3 -14.14 17.02 4.30
C TYR A 3 -14.43 18.33 3.57
N SER A 4 -13.37 19.08 3.22
CA SER A 4 -13.43 20.22 2.32
C SER A 4 -12.50 20.00 1.13
N PRO A 5 -13.02 19.89 -0.10
CA PRO A 5 -12.19 19.70 -1.29
C PRO A 5 -11.27 20.89 -1.59
N GLN A 6 -11.52 22.06 -1.00
CA GLN A 6 -10.71 23.26 -1.18
C GLN A 6 -9.47 23.29 -0.28
N THR A 7 -9.50 22.62 0.87
CA THR A 7 -8.41 22.68 1.87
C THR A 7 -7.74 21.34 2.10
N ASP A 8 -8.52 20.27 2.02
CA ASP A 8 -8.08 18.95 2.44
C ASP A 8 -7.44 18.19 1.28
N THR A 9 -6.43 17.39 1.61
CA THR A 9 -5.76 16.48 0.69
C THR A 9 -6.14 15.06 1.05
N VAL A 10 -6.47 14.25 0.05
CA VAL A 10 -6.79 12.82 0.20
C VAL A 10 -5.73 11.99 -0.52
N ILE A 11 -5.31 10.89 0.09
CA ILE A 11 -4.37 9.94 -0.50
C ILE A 11 -5.00 8.54 -0.44
N LEU A 12 -5.21 7.90 -1.59
CA LEU A 12 -5.64 6.50 -1.69
C LEU A 12 -4.43 5.57 -1.55
N ALA A 13 -4.55 4.56 -0.69
CA ALA A 13 -3.47 3.60 -0.40
C ALA A 13 -3.39 2.42 -1.41
N GLY A 14 -3.95 2.58 -2.61
CA GLY A 14 -3.92 1.59 -3.69
C GLY A 14 -5.09 0.63 -3.72
N ASP A 15 -5.09 -0.23 -4.75
CA ASP A 15 -6.16 -1.14 -5.11
C ASP A 15 -7.51 -0.42 -5.25
N PHE A 16 -7.49 0.72 -5.93
CA PHE A 16 -8.69 1.50 -6.22
C PHE A 16 -9.38 1.08 -7.54
N LEU A 17 -8.75 0.19 -8.32
CA LEU A 17 -9.32 -0.51 -9.46
C LEU A 17 -9.52 -2.00 -9.19
N ALA A 18 -10.44 -2.62 -9.93
CA ALA A 18 -10.69 -4.07 -9.90
C ALA A 18 -11.10 -4.60 -8.51
N LYS A 19 -11.86 -3.77 -7.77
CA LYS A 19 -12.41 -4.00 -6.43
C LYS A 19 -13.86 -3.47 -6.31
N SER A 20 -14.49 -3.17 -7.45
CA SER A 20 -15.86 -2.66 -7.57
C SER A 20 -16.45 -3.10 -8.91
N THR A 21 -17.55 -2.52 -9.39
CA THR A 21 -17.96 -2.78 -10.78
C THR A 21 -16.98 -2.12 -11.76
N PRO A 22 -16.93 -2.54 -13.04
CA PRO A 22 -16.13 -1.87 -14.04
C PRO A 22 -16.41 -0.36 -14.11
N GLU A 23 -17.68 0.03 -14.07
CA GLU A 23 -18.11 1.44 -14.09
C GLU A 23 -17.66 2.19 -12.84
N GLY A 24 -17.71 1.55 -11.67
CA GLY A 24 -17.23 2.12 -10.42
C GLY A 24 -15.72 2.39 -10.45
N SER A 25 -14.95 1.44 -10.99
CA SER A 25 -13.50 1.58 -11.13
C SER A 25 -13.13 2.72 -12.09
N LEU A 26 -13.82 2.84 -13.23
CA LEU A 26 -13.61 3.95 -14.17
C LEU A 26 -14.05 5.30 -13.57
N ALA A 27 -15.15 5.34 -12.82
CA ALA A 27 -15.60 6.54 -12.14
C ALA A 27 -14.60 7.04 -11.07
N ILE A 28 -13.88 6.12 -10.41
CA ILE A 28 -12.79 6.50 -9.50
C ILE A 28 -11.65 7.21 -10.27
N LEU A 29 -11.29 6.73 -11.47
CA LEU A 29 -10.29 7.40 -12.31
C LEU A 29 -10.76 8.79 -12.72
N ASP A 30 -12.03 8.94 -13.13
CA ASP A 30 -12.60 10.24 -13.47
C ASP A 30 -12.58 11.21 -12.27
N PHE A 31 -12.92 10.71 -11.08
CA PHE A 31 -12.84 11.49 -9.85
C PHE A 31 -11.42 11.95 -9.54
N LEU A 32 -10.42 11.08 -9.71
CA LEU A 32 -9.01 11.43 -9.53
C LEU A 32 -8.55 12.49 -10.54
N ILE A 33 -8.94 12.36 -11.81
CA ILE A 33 -8.64 13.35 -12.86
C ILE A 33 -9.25 14.71 -12.51
N GLN A 34 -10.51 14.72 -12.09
CA GLN A 34 -11.22 15.96 -11.73
C GLN A 34 -10.67 16.62 -10.45
N SER A 35 -9.96 15.85 -9.62
CA SER A 35 -9.47 16.28 -8.31
C SER A 35 -7.94 16.39 -8.23
N LEU A 36 -7.26 16.49 -9.38
CA LEU A 36 -5.81 16.64 -9.45
C LEU A 36 -5.31 17.80 -8.58
N GLY A 37 -4.22 17.56 -7.85
CA GLY A 37 -3.65 18.52 -6.89
C GLY A 37 -4.29 18.49 -5.50
N ARG A 38 -5.37 17.73 -5.30
CA ARG A 38 -6.03 17.52 -4.00
C ARG A 38 -6.21 16.06 -3.63
N VAL A 39 -6.39 15.20 -4.62
CA VAL A 39 -6.47 13.75 -4.41
C VAL A 39 -5.31 13.09 -5.12
N TYR A 40 -4.61 12.24 -4.38
CA TYR A 40 -3.50 11.45 -4.86
C TYR A 40 -3.81 9.97 -4.64
N ALA A 41 -3.15 9.11 -5.40
CA ALA A 41 -3.27 7.68 -5.23
C ALA A 41 -1.89 7.03 -5.38
N VAL A 42 -1.63 6.04 -4.53
CA VAL A 42 -0.53 5.11 -4.70
C VAL A 42 -1.05 3.88 -5.41
N ARG A 43 -0.27 3.30 -6.32
CA ARG A 43 -0.67 2.13 -7.10
C ARG A 43 -0.57 0.84 -6.28
N GLY A 44 -1.65 0.07 -6.23
CA GLY A 44 -1.68 -1.29 -5.69
C GLY A 44 -1.44 -2.37 -6.74
N ASN A 45 -1.46 -3.64 -6.31
CA ASN A 45 -1.19 -4.77 -7.21
C ASN A 45 -2.32 -4.96 -8.23
N HIS A 46 -3.58 -4.70 -7.89
CA HIS A 46 -4.69 -4.74 -8.85
C HIS A 46 -4.56 -3.60 -9.87
N ASP A 47 -4.29 -2.39 -9.42
CA ASP A 47 -4.06 -1.23 -10.30
C ASP A 47 -2.92 -1.51 -11.28
N HIS A 48 -1.84 -2.15 -10.81
CA HIS A 48 -0.69 -2.52 -11.64
C HIS A 48 -1.02 -3.58 -12.69
N MET A 49 -1.92 -4.53 -12.40
CA MET A 49 -2.37 -5.50 -13.40
C MET A 49 -3.17 -4.83 -14.54
N VAL A 50 -3.96 -3.80 -14.23
CA VAL A 50 -4.65 -3.01 -15.27
C VAL A 50 -3.63 -2.27 -16.15
N VAL A 51 -2.60 -1.68 -15.55
CA VAL A 51 -1.48 -1.05 -16.28
C VAL A 51 -0.79 -2.03 -17.22
N GLN A 52 -0.50 -3.24 -16.75
CA GLN A 52 0.13 -4.28 -17.54
C GLN A 52 -0.71 -4.65 -18.77
N TRP A 53 -2.02 -4.86 -18.57
CA TRP A 53 -2.93 -5.12 -19.67
C TRP A 53 -3.04 -3.94 -20.64
N ARG A 54 -3.14 -2.72 -20.13
CA ARG A 54 -3.25 -1.51 -20.96
C ARG A 54 -2.02 -1.34 -21.85
N ALA A 55 -0.83 -1.41 -21.27
CA ALA A 55 0.43 -1.31 -22.02
C ALA A 55 0.57 -2.43 -23.06
N TRP A 56 0.15 -3.65 -22.71
CA TRP A 56 0.14 -4.75 -23.68
C TRP A 56 -0.82 -4.50 -24.84
N ARG A 57 -2.03 -3.98 -24.58
CA ARG A 57 -3.00 -3.64 -25.63
C ARG A 57 -2.49 -2.54 -26.55
N GLU A 58 -1.90 -1.49 -25.99
CA GLU A 58 -1.27 -0.39 -26.75
C GLU A 58 -0.17 -0.89 -27.71
N TRP A 59 0.56 -1.94 -27.32
CA TRP A 59 1.51 -2.62 -28.20
C TRP A 59 0.82 -3.58 -29.18
N PHE A 60 -0.14 -4.39 -28.72
CA PHE A 60 -0.71 -5.51 -29.46
C PHE A 60 -1.67 -5.06 -30.56
N GLU A 61 -2.59 -4.15 -30.23
CA GLU A 61 -3.65 -3.68 -31.12
C GLU A 61 -3.15 -3.15 -32.47
N PRO A 62 -2.11 -2.28 -32.53
CA PRO A 62 -1.59 -1.76 -33.80
C PRO A 62 -0.75 -2.77 -34.60
N LEU A 63 -0.40 -3.94 -34.05
CA LEU A 63 0.33 -4.96 -34.80
C LEU A 63 -0.46 -5.36 -36.04
N LYS A 64 0.24 -5.61 -37.14
CA LYS A 64 -0.37 -6.07 -38.40
C LYS A 64 0.26 -7.38 -38.84
N ILE A 65 -0.55 -8.42 -39.00
CA ILE A 65 -0.12 -9.72 -39.53
C ILE A 65 -1.00 -10.04 -40.73
N GLY A 66 -0.43 -9.91 -41.93
CA GLY A 66 -1.19 -10.00 -43.18
C GLY A 66 -2.16 -8.82 -43.32
N HIS A 67 -3.45 -9.12 -43.48
CA HIS A 67 -4.50 -8.11 -43.66
C HIS A 67 -5.26 -7.75 -42.37
N ARG A 68 -4.91 -8.34 -41.22
CA ARG A 68 -5.58 -8.11 -39.93
C ARG A 68 -4.67 -7.40 -38.95
N THR A 69 -5.28 -6.59 -38.09
CA THR A 69 -4.64 -5.95 -36.95
C THR A 69 -4.82 -6.78 -35.67
N GLY A 70 -4.07 -6.43 -34.63
CA GLY A 70 -4.30 -6.99 -33.30
C GLY A 70 -5.68 -6.60 -32.78
N ALA A 71 -6.12 -5.37 -33.03
CA ALA A 71 -7.46 -4.90 -32.69
C ALA A 71 -8.58 -5.75 -33.35
N ASP A 72 -8.43 -6.09 -34.63
CA ASP A 72 -9.38 -6.98 -35.33
C ASP A 72 -9.43 -8.37 -34.66
N PHE A 73 -8.28 -8.89 -34.25
CA PHE A 73 -8.18 -10.18 -33.59
C PHE A 73 -8.82 -10.15 -32.19
N LEU A 74 -8.52 -9.12 -31.37
CA LEU A 74 -9.14 -8.95 -30.05
C LEU A 74 -10.65 -8.83 -30.16
N THR A 75 -11.15 -7.98 -31.06
CA THR A 75 -12.60 -7.84 -31.31
C THR A 75 -13.26 -9.19 -31.62
N THR A 76 -12.57 -10.04 -32.38
CA THR A 76 -13.06 -11.38 -32.72
C THR A 76 -13.15 -12.27 -31.48
N ILE A 77 -12.06 -12.40 -30.70
CA ILE A 77 -12.03 -13.32 -29.56
C ILE A 77 -12.84 -12.80 -28.37
N GLU A 78 -12.97 -11.48 -28.21
CA GLU A 78 -13.84 -10.83 -27.23
C GLU A 78 -15.31 -11.18 -27.50
N ALA A 79 -15.74 -11.10 -28.77
CA ALA A 79 -17.10 -11.50 -29.15
C ALA A 79 -17.33 -13.01 -28.98
N GLU A 80 -16.35 -13.86 -29.32
CA GLU A 80 -16.42 -15.31 -29.10
C GLU A 80 -16.53 -15.65 -27.60
N TRP A 81 -15.74 -14.98 -26.74
CA TRP A 81 -15.80 -15.14 -25.29
C TRP A 81 -17.14 -14.67 -24.71
N GLU A 82 -17.64 -13.52 -25.15
CA GLU A 82 -18.89 -12.93 -24.66
C GLU A 82 -20.11 -13.84 -24.93
N GLY A 83 -20.06 -14.61 -26.02
CA GLY A 83 -21.07 -15.63 -26.33
C GLY A 83 -21.00 -16.85 -25.39
N GLU A 84 -19.82 -17.18 -24.87
CA GLU A 84 -19.57 -18.39 -24.09
C GLU A 84 -19.63 -18.15 -22.57
N ARG A 85 -19.30 -16.94 -22.09
CA ARG A 85 -19.26 -16.63 -20.65
C ARG A 85 -20.60 -16.84 -19.93
N ARG A 86 -21.71 -16.85 -20.68
CA ARG A 86 -23.06 -17.16 -20.16
C ARG A 86 -23.20 -18.61 -19.68
N ASN A 87 -22.29 -19.49 -20.08
CA ASN A 87 -22.27 -20.91 -19.74
C ASN A 87 -21.40 -21.23 -18.51
N ASP A 88 -21.03 -20.22 -17.70
CA ASP A 88 -20.20 -20.37 -16.50
C ASP A 88 -18.83 -21.05 -16.77
N VAL A 89 -18.27 -20.75 -17.94
CA VAL A 89 -16.95 -21.27 -18.35
C VAL A 89 -15.86 -20.37 -17.78
N ASP A 90 -14.80 -20.96 -17.23
CA ASP A 90 -13.62 -20.23 -16.76
C ASP A 90 -12.84 -19.60 -17.94
N ALA A 91 -12.42 -18.35 -17.79
CA ALA A 91 -11.77 -17.59 -18.85
C ALA A 91 -10.42 -18.16 -19.27
N ASP A 92 -9.63 -18.64 -18.31
CA ASP A 92 -8.32 -19.25 -18.59
C ASP A 92 -8.49 -20.60 -19.28
N GLU A 93 -9.46 -21.41 -18.85
CA GLU A 93 -9.80 -22.67 -19.51
C GLU A 93 -10.28 -22.45 -20.95
N TRP A 94 -11.14 -21.45 -21.17
CA TRP A 94 -11.62 -21.08 -22.50
C TRP A 94 -10.45 -20.63 -23.39
N ALA A 95 -9.60 -19.75 -22.88
CA ALA A 95 -8.45 -19.23 -23.62
C ALA A 95 -7.48 -20.35 -24.02
N GLU A 96 -7.22 -21.30 -23.13
CA GLU A 96 -6.38 -22.46 -23.42
C GLU A 96 -7.00 -23.37 -24.51
N LYS A 97 -8.31 -23.62 -24.46
CA LYS A 97 -9.03 -24.33 -25.54
C LYS A 97 -8.95 -23.57 -26.86
N ALA A 98 -9.12 -22.25 -26.84
CA ALA A 98 -9.03 -21.41 -28.03
C ALA A 98 -7.62 -21.43 -28.65
N ARG A 99 -6.56 -21.40 -27.82
CA ARG A 99 -5.16 -21.57 -28.26
C ARG A 99 -4.95 -22.91 -28.97
N ARG A 100 -5.46 -24.01 -28.40
CA ARG A 100 -5.36 -25.35 -29.02
C ARG A 100 -6.10 -25.43 -30.35
N ARG A 101 -7.32 -24.91 -30.43
CA ARG A 101 -8.10 -24.84 -31.67
C ARG A 101 -7.43 -23.97 -32.75
N ALA A 102 -6.69 -22.95 -32.33
CA ALA A 102 -5.96 -22.07 -33.24
C ALA A 102 -4.69 -22.71 -33.82
N ALA A 103 -4.18 -23.80 -33.25
CA ALA A 103 -2.98 -24.47 -33.74
C ALA A 103 -3.09 -24.84 -35.22
N GLY A 104 -2.06 -24.54 -36.02
CA GLY A 104 -2.07 -24.76 -37.48
C GLY A 104 -2.88 -23.74 -38.29
N THR A 105 -3.61 -22.82 -37.65
CA THR A 105 -4.37 -21.76 -38.33
C THR A 105 -3.63 -20.43 -38.32
N TRP A 106 -4.15 -19.43 -39.05
CA TRP A 106 -3.65 -18.05 -39.01
C TRP A 106 -3.73 -17.44 -37.60
N ARG A 107 -4.67 -17.88 -36.75
CA ARG A 107 -4.87 -17.39 -35.38
C ARG A 107 -3.73 -17.79 -34.43
N ALA A 108 -2.97 -18.83 -34.74
CA ALA A 108 -1.86 -19.29 -33.89
C ALA A 108 -0.82 -18.20 -33.63
N LYS A 109 -0.53 -17.37 -34.64
CA LYS A 109 0.44 -16.27 -34.51
C LYS A 109 -0.04 -15.20 -33.53
N TRP A 110 -1.34 -14.94 -33.47
CA TRP A 110 -1.93 -13.96 -32.57
C TRP A 110 -1.99 -14.48 -31.13
N TRP A 111 -2.49 -15.71 -30.95
CA TRP A 111 -2.54 -16.34 -29.63
C TRP A 111 -1.16 -16.42 -28.95
N ARG A 112 -0.09 -16.70 -29.70
CA ARG A 112 1.29 -16.70 -29.15
C ARG A 112 1.75 -15.35 -28.56
N ARG A 113 1.07 -14.25 -28.89
CA ARG A 113 1.38 -12.90 -28.40
C ARG A 113 0.47 -12.47 -27.26
N ILE A 114 -0.56 -13.26 -26.95
CA ILE A 114 -1.39 -13.09 -25.75
C ILE A 114 -0.69 -13.82 -24.60
N PRO A 115 -0.35 -13.11 -23.51
CA PRO A 115 0.23 -13.71 -22.31
C PRO A 115 -0.57 -14.90 -21.80
N TYR A 116 0.11 -15.87 -21.20
CA TYR A 116 -0.55 -16.96 -20.49
C TYR A 116 -0.89 -16.49 -19.08
N SER A 117 -1.99 -17.01 -18.53
CA SER A 117 -2.30 -16.86 -17.12
C SER A 117 -1.13 -17.39 -16.29
N GLY A 118 -0.74 -16.65 -15.25
CA GLY A 118 0.30 -17.08 -14.33
C GLY A 118 -0.07 -18.37 -13.58
N SER A 119 0.94 -19.02 -13.01
CA SER A 119 0.78 -20.26 -12.26
C SER A 119 1.33 -20.11 -10.84
N GLY A 120 0.83 -20.92 -9.90
CA GLY A 120 1.26 -20.89 -8.50
C GLY A 120 1.21 -19.46 -7.90
N PRO A 121 2.35 -18.87 -7.49
CA PRO A 121 2.42 -17.51 -6.95
C PRO A 121 1.93 -16.38 -7.88
N THR A 122 1.78 -16.62 -9.18
CA THR A 122 1.28 -15.61 -10.13
C THR A 122 -0.09 -15.98 -10.70
N LYS A 123 -0.78 -16.97 -10.10
CA LYS A 123 -2.15 -17.33 -10.49
C LYS A 123 -3.05 -16.09 -10.56
N ASN A 124 -3.86 -16.00 -11.61
CA ASN A 124 -4.74 -14.88 -11.99
C ASN A 124 -4.03 -13.65 -12.58
N GLN A 125 -2.69 -13.56 -12.55
CA GLN A 125 -1.99 -12.56 -13.37
C GLN A 125 -2.14 -12.93 -14.84
N TRP A 126 -2.31 -11.92 -15.70
CA TRP A 126 -2.43 -12.12 -17.15
C TRP A 126 -3.54 -13.07 -17.60
N SER A 127 -4.59 -13.23 -16.78
CA SER A 127 -5.83 -13.90 -17.21
C SER A 127 -6.58 -13.01 -18.20
N ILE A 128 -6.70 -13.46 -19.46
CA ILE A 128 -7.41 -12.73 -20.50
C ILE A 128 -8.91 -12.75 -20.20
N PHE A 129 -9.62 -11.64 -20.47
CA PHE A 129 -11.02 -11.43 -20.08
C PHE A 129 -11.30 -11.38 -18.57
N SER A 130 -10.26 -11.33 -17.75
CA SER A 130 -10.39 -10.89 -16.36
C SER A 130 -10.94 -9.46 -16.27
N GLU A 131 -11.42 -9.07 -15.10
CA GLU A 131 -11.83 -7.69 -14.83
C GLU A 131 -10.71 -6.68 -15.20
N HIS A 132 -9.45 -7.01 -14.88
CA HIS A 132 -8.31 -6.16 -15.24
C HIS A 132 -8.12 -5.97 -16.74
N TYR A 133 -8.39 -7.01 -17.54
CA TYR A 133 -8.35 -6.94 -19.00
C TYR A 133 -9.42 -5.99 -19.54
N TRP A 134 -10.65 -6.10 -19.03
CA TRP A 134 -11.77 -5.26 -19.47
C TRP A 134 -11.58 -3.81 -19.05
N LEU A 135 -11.13 -3.55 -17.82
CA LEU A 135 -10.79 -2.19 -17.37
C LEU A 135 -9.73 -1.55 -18.27
N ALA A 136 -8.69 -2.29 -18.64
CA ALA A 136 -7.65 -1.81 -19.55
C ALA A 136 -8.19 -1.51 -20.96
N ARG A 137 -9.17 -2.28 -21.42
CA ARG A 137 -9.85 -2.11 -22.71
C ARG A 137 -10.78 -0.89 -22.70
N ASP A 138 -11.53 -0.70 -21.62
CA ASP A 138 -12.60 0.30 -21.53
C ASP A 138 -12.11 1.68 -21.09
N MET A 139 -10.94 1.78 -20.47
CA MET A 139 -10.41 3.06 -20.02
C MET A 139 -10.04 4.01 -21.18
N THR A 140 -10.24 5.29 -20.97
CA THR A 140 -9.80 6.35 -21.90
C THR A 140 -8.28 6.53 -21.85
N GLN A 141 -7.71 7.23 -22.83
CA GLN A 141 -6.28 7.54 -22.83
C GLN A 141 -5.87 8.40 -21.63
N THR A 142 -6.68 9.39 -21.25
CA THR A 142 -6.42 10.25 -20.09
C THR A 142 -6.44 9.47 -18.78
N GLN A 143 -7.36 8.50 -18.65
CA GLN A 143 -7.40 7.59 -17.49
C GLN A 143 -6.15 6.70 -17.42
N ALA A 144 -5.68 6.19 -18.57
CA ALA A 144 -4.44 5.42 -18.64
C ALA A 144 -3.21 6.27 -18.23
N GLU A 145 -3.12 7.52 -18.70
CA GLU A 145 -2.03 8.46 -18.36
C GLU A 145 -1.97 8.78 -16.86
N LEU A 146 -3.12 8.98 -16.22
CA LEU A 146 -3.21 9.11 -14.76
C LEU A 146 -2.66 7.84 -14.07
N LEU A 147 -3.08 6.66 -14.52
CA LEU A 147 -2.69 5.40 -13.89
C LEU A 147 -1.19 5.10 -14.09
N TYR A 148 -0.63 5.44 -15.25
CA TYR A 148 0.81 5.34 -15.52
C TYR A 148 1.64 6.25 -14.63
N SER A 149 1.17 7.48 -14.38
CA SER A 149 1.84 8.47 -13.53
C SER A 149 1.66 8.25 -12.03
N SER A 150 0.74 7.37 -11.62
CA SER A 150 0.49 7.06 -10.20
C SER A 150 1.70 6.35 -9.56
N PRO A 151 2.33 6.89 -8.49
CA PRO A 151 3.54 6.31 -7.91
C PRO A 151 3.29 4.99 -7.17
N SER A 152 4.34 4.19 -6.97
CA SER A 152 4.30 3.01 -6.09
C SER A 152 4.51 3.35 -4.60
N VAL A 153 5.14 4.50 -4.32
CA VAL A 153 5.31 5.06 -2.98
C VAL A 153 5.16 6.57 -3.05
N LEU A 154 4.41 7.15 -2.11
CA LEU A 154 4.37 8.59 -1.89
C LEU A 154 5.16 8.91 -0.61
N HIS A 155 6.24 9.69 -0.73
CA HIS A 155 7.04 10.16 0.41
C HIS A 155 6.61 11.57 0.80
N LEU A 156 6.30 11.76 2.09
CA LEU A 156 5.92 13.05 2.68
C LEU A 156 7.01 13.47 3.69
N PRO A 157 8.04 14.21 3.26
CA PRO A 157 9.16 14.59 4.13
C PRO A 157 8.72 15.34 5.38
N SER A 158 7.80 16.31 5.25
CA SER A 158 7.30 17.12 6.38
C SER A 158 6.55 16.32 7.45
N ALA A 159 6.12 15.10 7.13
CA ALA A 159 5.47 14.17 8.04
C ALA A 159 6.37 12.98 8.41
N HIS A 160 7.58 12.88 7.83
CA HIS A 160 8.49 11.73 7.91
C HIS A 160 7.75 10.41 7.67
N MET A 161 7.03 10.37 6.55
CA MET A 161 6.04 9.35 6.26
C MET A 161 6.15 8.82 4.83
N PHE A 162 5.85 7.54 4.67
CA PHE A 162 5.56 6.91 3.39
C PHE A 162 4.10 6.44 3.33
N VAL A 163 3.47 6.60 2.17
CA VAL A 163 2.25 5.89 1.80
C VAL A 163 2.61 4.90 0.70
N VAL A 164 2.29 3.62 0.92
CA VAL A 164 2.63 2.51 0.02
C VAL A 164 1.51 1.49 0.07
N HIS A 165 1.25 0.75 -1.02
CA HIS A 165 0.14 -0.20 -1.01
C HIS A 165 0.33 -1.36 -0.02
N ALA A 166 1.42 -2.14 -0.14
CA ALA A 166 1.64 -3.30 0.71
C ALA A 166 2.66 -3.05 1.82
N GLY A 167 3.80 -2.44 1.50
CA GLY A 167 4.83 -2.14 2.49
C GLY A 167 6.15 -1.65 1.90
N ILE A 168 7.06 -1.27 2.77
CA ILE A 168 8.43 -0.86 2.45
C ILE A 168 9.38 -1.54 3.44
N LEU A 169 10.52 -2.01 2.97
CA LEU A 169 11.51 -2.67 3.82
C LEU A 169 12.32 -1.63 4.60
N PRO A 170 12.58 -1.86 5.91
CA PRO A 170 13.41 -0.98 6.73
C PRO A 170 14.92 -1.18 6.53
N PHE A 171 15.32 -2.31 5.91
CA PHE A 171 16.70 -2.67 5.61
C PHE A 171 16.74 -3.78 4.53
N ASP A 172 17.90 -4.07 3.94
CA ASP A 172 18.09 -5.24 3.05
C ASP A 172 18.10 -6.53 3.88
N PRO A 173 17.11 -7.43 3.74
CA PRO A 173 16.95 -8.60 4.61
C PRO A 173 18.05 -9.66 4.44
N ARG A 174 18.95 -9.49 3.47
CA ARG A 174 20.10 -10.38 3.24
C ARG A 174 21.34 -9.99 4.06
N ARG A 175 21.22 -8.96 4.89
CA ARG A 175 22.30 -8.40 5.70
C ARG A 175 21.80 -8.18 7.13
N PRO A 176 22.69 -8.20 8.14
CA PRO A 176 22.35 -7.75 9.48
C PRO A 176 21.74 -6.33 9.47
N PRO A 177 20.78 -6.02 10.35
CA PRO A 177 20.19 -4.69 10.41
C PRO A 177 21.17 -3.56 10.80
N THR A 178 22.33 -3.91 11.38
CA THR A 178 23.43 -3.01 11.78
C THR A 178 24.59 -2.97 10.80
N ASP A 179 24.51 -3.68 9.67
CA ASP A 179 25.55 -3.63 8.63
C ASP A 179 25.68 -2.17 8.14
N GLU A 180 26.92 -1.67 8.04
CA GLU A 180 27.24 -0.29 7.64
C GLU A 180 26.67 0.12 6.28
N ARG A 181 26.28 -0.86 5.45
CA ARG A 181 25.66 -0.61 4.14
C ARG A 181 24.14 -0.44 4.22
N GLN A 182 23.54 -0.59 5.40
CA GLN A 182 22.13 -0.33 5.63
C GLN A 182 21.90 1.17 5.82
N PRO A 183 20.87 1.76 5.18
CA PRO A 183 20.66 3.21 5.20
C PRO A 183 20.35 3.79 6.59
N LEU A 184 19.97 2.94 7.55
CA LEU A 184 19.68 3.35 8.94
C LEU A 184 20.82 3.06 9.91
N ALA A 185 21.86 2.32 9.48
CA ALA A 185 22.98 1.95 10.35
C ALA A 185 24.09 3.01 10.38
N HIS A 186 23.97 4.08 9.59
CA HIS A 186 24.91 5.18 9.55
C HIS A 186 24.19 6.51 9.33
N LYS A 187 24.85 7.60 9.71
CA LYS A 187 24.40 8.95 9.38
C LYS A 187 24.46 9.18 7.86
N PRO A 188 23.45 9.80 7.23
CA PRO A 188 23.50 10.08 5.80
C PRO A 188 24.64 11.03 5.42
N GLU A 189 25.34 10.71 4.33
CA GLU A 189 26.39 11.58 3.78
C GLU A 189 25.77 12.75 3.00
N VAL A 190 26.22 13.97 3.27
CA VAL A 190 25.85 15.14 2.47
C VAL A 190 26.88 15.33 1.37
N LYS A 191 26.61 14.79 0.18
CA LYS A 191 27.44 15.04 -1.01
C LYS A 191 27.18 16.45 -1.53
N GLY A 192 28.24 17.23 -1.70
CA GLY A 192 28.21 18.65 -2.06
C GLY A 192 27.87 18.93 -3.53
N GLN A 193 26.72 18.48 -4.02
CA GLN A 193 26.11 19.05 -5.22
C GLN A 193 25.08 20.10 -4.80
N LEU A 194 25.55 21.33 -4.75
CA LEU A 194 24.70 22.51 -4.83
C LEU A 194 24.15 22.54 -6.26
N ASP A 195 22.88 22.17 -6.45
CA ASP A 195 22.15 22.61 -7.63
C ASP A 195 22.03 24.15 -7.55
N ASP A 196 22.45 24.84 -8.60
CA ASP A 196 22.57 26.31 -8.73
C ASP A 196 21.26 27.10 -8.57
N THR A 197 20.19 26.51 -8.04
CA THR A 197 18.91 27.19 -7.76
C THR A 197 18.64 27.42 -6.26
N GLN A 198 19.58 27.07 -5.37
CA GLN A 198 19.47 27.34 -3.93
C GLN A 198 20.64 28.15 -3.35
N GLN A 199 21.15 29.14 -4.09
CA GLN A 199 22.03 30.17 -3.53
C GLN A 199 21.22 31.26 -2.79
N ILE A 200 20.59 30.85 -1.69
CA ILE A 200 20.35 31.71 -0.52
C ILE A 200 20.80 30.84 0.65
N PHE A 201 21.64 31.36 1.55
CA PHE A 201 22.30 30.66 2.67
C PHE A 201 23.65 29.99 2.31
N SER A 202 24.67 30.83 2.09
CA SER A 202 26.07 30.39 2.18
C SER A 202 26.60 30.46 3.61
N ALA A 203 27.40 29.44 3.94
CA ALA A 203 28.57 29.42 4.82
C ALA A 203 28.35 29.45 6.35
N GLY A 204 28.47 28.28 6.97
CA GLY A 204 28.67 28.06 8.41
C GLY A 204 27.86 26.87 8.96
N ASP A 205 28.55 25.78 9.30
CA ASP A 205 28.17 24.70 10.24
C ASP A 205 26.71 24.57 10.72
N ASN A 206 25.93 23.71 10.05
CA ASN A 206 25.05 22.65 10.62
C ASN A 206 24.07 22.20 9.52
N VAL A 207 24.23 20.98 9.00
CA VAL A 207 23.17 20.37 8.18
C VAL A 207 21.97 20.19 9.11
N SER A 208 20.81 20.77 8.76
CA SER A 208 19.62 20.61 9.59
C SER A 208 19.28 19.13 9.73
N VAL A 209 18.82 18.72 10.92
CA VAL A 209 18.30 17.37 11.17
C VAL A 209 17.27 17.01 10.09
N GLU A 210 16.42 17.96 9.71
CA GLU A 210 15.43 17.79 8.64
C GLU A 210 16.02 17.37 7.29
N LYS A 211 17.14 17.99 6.88
CA LYS A 211 17.84 17.62 5.65
C LYS A 211 18.45 16.22 5.75
N LEU A 212 19.03 15.87 6.89
CA LEU A 212 19.55 14.52 7.12
C LEU A 212 18.43 13.48 7.11
N ARG A 213 17.28 13.77 7.72
CA ARG A 213 16.10 12.89 7.69
C ARG A 213 15.60 12.67 6.27
N THR A 214 15.51 13.73 5.48
CA THR A 214 15.12 13.63 4.06
C THR A 214 16.09 12.73 3.28
N LEU A 215 17.41 12.85 3.53
CA LEU A 215 18.41 11.99 2.90
C LEU A 215 18.30 10.53 3.36
N GLN A 216 18.09 10.28 4.66
CA GLN A 216 17.85 8.95 5.21
C GLN A 216 16.61 8.29 4.60
N GLU A 217 15.51 9.03 4.51
CA GLU A 217 14.24 8.56 3.96
C GLU A 217 14.34 8.28 2.46
N LYS A 218 15.12 9.09 1.73
CA LYS A 218 15.46 8.81 0.33
C LYS A 218 16.31 7.54 0.23
N ALA A 219 17.29 7.35 1.10
CA ALA A 219 18.13 6.15 1.14
C ALA A 219 17.32 4.87 1.45
N LEU A 220 16.25 4.94 2.26
CA LEU A 220 15.32 3.81 2.42
C LEU A 220 14.69 3.39 1.09
N LEU A 221 14.33 4.34 0.24
CA LEU A 221 13.77 4.05 -1.09
C LEU A 221 14.85 3.60 -2.08
N THR A 222 16.01 4.25 -2.05
CA THR A 222 17.03 4.11 -3.09
C THR A 222 18.11 3.12 -2.77
N ASP A 223 18.40 2.73 -1.53
CA ASP A 223 19.59 1.95 -1.19
C ASP A 223 19.23 0.49 -0.90
N ILE A 224 17.99 0.24 -0.47
CA ILE A 224 17.45 -1.10 -0.27
C ILE A 224 16.93 -1.65 -1.59
N ARG A 225 17.56 -2.72 -2.08
CA ARG A 225 17.21 -3.34 -3.38
C ARG A 225 15.72 -3.67 -3.51
N GLY A 226 15.12 -4.25 -2.47
CA GLY A 226 13.70 -4.63 -2.49
C GLY A 226 12.77 -3.43 -2.64
N ASN A 227 13.15 -2.24 -2.14
CA ASN A 227 12.33 -1.04 -2.26
C ASN A 227 12.39 -0.40 -3.65
N ARG A 228 13.30 -0.85 -4.52
CA ARG A 228 13.35 -0.47 -5.94
C ARG A 228 12.52 -1.39 -6.84
N ASP A 229 11.98 -2.48 -6.28
CA ASP A 229 11.16 -3.45 -7.00
C ASP A 229 9.67 -3.15 -6.73
N PRO A 230 8.90 -2.69 -7.73
CA PRO A 230 7.47 -2.45 -7.57
C PRO A 230 6.69 -3.68 -7.12
N TRP A 231 7.15 -4.89 -7.48
CA TRP A 231 6.50 -6.12 -7.05
C TRP A 231 6.55 -6.25 -5.52
N VAL A 232 7.70 -5.97 -4.90
CA VAL A 232 7.86 -6.00 -3.43
C VAL A 232 6.92 -4.98 -2.77
N LEU A 233 6.93 -3.73 -3.24
CA LEU A 233 6.15 -2.63 -2.66
C LEU A 233 4.63 -2.86 -2.72
N MET A 234 4.16 -3.65 -3.70
CA MET A 234 2.74 -3.92 -3.94
C MET A 234 2.27 -5.29 -3.46
N ASN A 235 3.18 -6.22 -3.10
CA ASN A 235 2.80 -7.60 -2.78
C ASN A 235 3.40 -8.15 -1.48
N MET A 236 4.33 -7.44 -0.84
CA MET A 236 5.00 -7.93 0.37
C MET A 236 4.02 -8.06 1.55
N ARG A 237 4.09 -9.20 2.23
CA ARG A 237 3.46 -9.41 3.54
C ARG A 237 4.50 -9.71 4.62
N SER A 238 5.45 -10.58 4.29
CA SER A 238 6.45 -11.09 5.23
C SER A 238 7.80 -11.29 4.56
N ILE A 239 8.83 -11.52 5.36
CA ILE A 239 10.18 -11.86 4.94
C ILE A 239 10.51 -13.25 5.51
N GLU A 240 10.87 -14.19 4.64
CA GLU A 240 11.27 -15.56 4.98
C GLU A 240 12.65 -15.82 4.37
N ASP A 241 13.62 -16.26 5.19
CA ASP A 241 14.99 -16.59 4.76
C ASP A 241 15.66 -15.51 3.87
N GLY A 242 15.47 -14.24 4.23
CA GLY A 242 16.02 -13.11 3.50
C GLY A 242 15.30 -12.78 2.19
N GLN A 243 14.17 -13.43 1.90
CA GLN A 243 13.34 -13.22 0.71
C GLN A 243 12.00 -12.62 1.09
N VAL A 244 11.52 -11.69 0.27
CA VAL A 244 10.17 -11.14 0.40
C VAL A 244 9.15 -12.17 -0.08
N THR A 245 8.09 -12.35 0.71
CA THR A 245 6.96 -13.21 0.35
C THR A 245 5.63 -12.46 0.45
N ARG A 246 4.69 -12.89 -0.40
CA ARG A 246 3.28 -12.49 -0.35
C ARG A 246 2.43 -13.38 0.56
N ASP A 247 3.04 -14.45 1.09
CA ASP A 247 2.42 -15.36 2.04
C ASP A 247 2.48 -14.74 3.44
N GLY A 248 1.33 -14.51 4.05
CA GLY A 248 1.23 -13.90 5.37
C GLY A 248 1.60 -14.85 6.50
N ASP A 249 1.56 -16.15 6.25
CA ASP A 249 1.72 -17.20 7.25
C ASP A 249 3.17 -17.70 7.34
N LYS A 250 4.06 -17.12 6.53
CA LYS A 250 5.47 -17.50 6.45
C LYS A 250 6.38 -16.36 6.84
N GLY A 251 7.48 -16.70 7.51
CA GLY A 251 8.50 -15.74 7.91
C GLY A 251 7.98 -14.69 8.90
N THR A 252 8.64 -13.53 8.91
CA THR A 252 8.32 -12.43 9.81
C THR A 252 7.58 -11.32 9.05
N PRO A 253 6.41 -10.85 9.54
CA PRO A 253 5.71 -9.72 8.94
C PRO A 253 6.62 -8.50 8.78
N TRP A 254 6.59 -7.86 7.62
CA TRP A 254 7.45 -6.69 7.37
C TRP A 254 7.17 -5.55 8.35
N THR A 255 5.93 -5.45 8.85
CA THR A 255 5.52 -4.43 9.81
C THR A 255 6.24 -4.60 11.15
N GLU A 256 6.52 -5.83 11.57
CA GLU A 256 7.29 -6.10 12.80
C GLU A 256 8.73 -5.66 12.63
N LEU A 257 9.36 -6.04 11.52
CA LEU A 257 10.73 -5.62 11.18
C LEU A 257 10.83 -4.09 11.11
N TRP A 258 9.84 -3.43 10.52
CA TRP A 258 9.81 -1.96 10.44
C TRP A 258 9.72 -1.33 11.83
N ASN A 259 8.77 -1.77 12.66
CA ASN A 259 8.59 -1.20 13.99
C ASN A 259 9.80 -1.47 14.91
N ASP A 260 10.42 -2.65 14.83
CA ASP A 260 11.65 -2.94 15.57
C ASP A 260 12.78 -2.00 15.14
N GLN A 261 13.04 -1.89 13.83
CA GLN A 261 14.11 -1.05 13.31
C GLN A 261 13.89 0.44 13.65
N MET A 262 12.66 0.96 13.52
CA MET A 262 12.33 2.33 13.91
C MET A 262 12.43 2.55 15.43
N GLY A 263 12.16 1.52 16.22
CA GLY A 263 12.34 1.54 17.68
C GLY A 263 13.80 1.64 18.13
N ARG A 264 14.75 1.35 17.23
CA ARG A 264 16.20 1.40 17.49
C ARG A 264 16.84 2.73 17.10
N CYS A 265 16.10 3.61 16.42
CA CYS A 265 16.58 4.93 15.99
C CYS A 265 16.72 5.92 17.16
N VAL A 266 17.96 6.35 17.45
CA VAL A 266 18.27 7.24 18.59
C VAL A 266 18.57 8.69 18.20
N GLY A 267 18.68 9.00 16.91
CA GLY A 267 19.05 10.31 16.36
C GLY A 267 20.39 10.30 15.63
N PHE A 268 20.75 11.41 14.97
CA PHE A 268 21.98 11.53 14.17
C PHE A 268 23.22 12.04 14.92
N ASP A 269 23.10 12.36 16.19
CA ASP A 269 24.20 12.94 16.97
C ASP A 269 25.05 11.84 17.60
N ASP A 270 26.37 11.95 17.41
CA ASP A 270 27.40 11.02 17.88
C ASP A 270 27.60 11.02 19.40
N ASP A 271 26.83 11.81 20.15
CA ASP A 271 27.08 12.03 21.58
C ASP A 271 26.43 10.98 22.49
N LEU A 272 26.74 9.71 22.22
CA LEU A 272 26.66 8.64 23.22
C LEU A 272 27.85 8.71 24.22
N SER A 273 28.71 9.73 24.12
CA SER A 273 29.96 9.86 24.89
C SER A 273 29.88 10.79 26.10
N ARG A 274 28.80 11.56 26.25
CA ARG A 274 28.57 12.36 27.45
C ARG A 274 27.38 11.78 28.18
N THR A 275 27.53 11.70 29.49
CA THR A 275 26.59 11.24 30.53
C THR A 275 25.24 11.97 30.57
N GLU A 276 24.77 12.50 29.44
CA GLU A 276 23.47 13.09 29.23
C GLU A 276 22.73 12.33 28.14
N VAL A 277 22.17 11.20 28.55
CA VAL A 277 20.91 10.62 28.07
C VAL A 277 20.12 11.64 27.24
N THR A 278 20.01 11.40 25.92
CA THR A 278 19.28 12.25 24.97
C THR A 278 17.87 12.57 25.49
N PRO A 279 17.24 13.70 25.12
CA PRO A 279 15.88 14.03 25.57
C PRO A 279 14.85 12.93 25.26
N ARG A 280 15.10 12.09 24.25
CA ARG A 280 14.28 10.91 23.92
C ARG A 280 14.35 9.81 24.96
N ILE A 281 15.52 9.61 25.57
CA ILE A 281 15.72 8.59 26.61
C ILE A 281 15.31 9.14 27.99
N ARG A 282 15.34 10.47 28.22
CA ARG A 282 14.86 11.04 29.50
C ARG A 282 13.38 10.78 29.81
N HIS A 283 12.57 10.51 28.78
CA HIS A 283 11.15 10.15 28.92
C HIS A 283 10.87 8.66 28.77
N ALA A 284 11.86 7.86 28.37
CA ALA A 284 11.74 6.41 28.34
C ALA A 284 12.13 5.87 29.73
N ALA A 285 11.40 4.89 30.25
CA ALA A 285 11.82 4.23 31.48
C ALA A 285 13.27 3.71 31.30
N TYR A 286 14.09 3.73 32.35
CA TYR A 286 15.48 3.24 32.30
C TYR A 286 15.61 1.82 31.69
N SER A 287 14.58 0.99 31.86
CA SER A 287 14.42 -0.32 31.20
C SER A 287 14.36 -0.25 29.67
N ASP A 288 13.67 0.74 29.10
CA ASP A 288 13.53 0.91 27.66
C ASP A 288 14.85 1.31 27.01
N ALA A 289 15.60 2.20 27.65
CA ALA A 289 16.93 2.62 27.21
C ALA A 289 17.90 1.43 27.11
N LEU A 290 17.92 0.60 28.16
CA LEU A 290 18.72 -0.62 28.21
C LEU A 290 18.26 -1.65 27.17
N SER A 291 16.94 -1.74 26.93
CA SER A 291 16.37 -2.63 25.91
C SER A 291 16.70 -2.20 24.47
N VAL A 292 16.86 -0.90 24.22
CA VAL A 292 17.28 -0.37 22.91
C VAL A 292 18.78 -0.58 22.71
N ALA A 293 19.59 -0.36 23.75
CA ALA A 293 21.02 -0.64 23.72
C ALA A 293 21.32 -2.13 23.47
N SER A 294 20.57 -3.04 24.09
CA SER A 294 20.73 -4.49 23.88
C SER A 294 20.30 -4.95 22.49
N ARG A 295 19.33 -4.26 21.85
CA ARG A 295 18.89 -4.50 20.47
C ARG A 295 19.79 -3.85 19.41
N GLY A 296 20.81 -3.09 19.81
CA GLY A 296 21.74 -2.38 18.92
C GLY A 296 21.12 -1.09 18.39
N ALA A 297 21.43 0.03 19.03
CA ALA A 297 20.97 1.37 18.65
C ALA A 297 21.46 1.75 17.24
N LEU A 298 20.66 2.55 16.54
CA LEU A 298 20.91 2.99 15.17
C LEU A 298 20.94 4.53 15.09
N PRO A 299 21.91 5.13 14.38
CA PRO A 299 22.06 6.58 14.24
C PRO A 299 21.07 7.15 13.21
N CYS A 300 19.78 6.94 13.44
CA CYS A 300 18.70 7.30 12.54
C CYS A 300 17.55 7.99 13.28
N HIS A 301 16.59 8.49 12.51
CA HIS A 301 15.29 8.90 13.02
C HIS A 301 14.15 8.03 12.46
N PRO A 302 13.10 7.77 13.25
CA PRO A 302 12.02 6.89 12.84
C PRO A 302 11.10 7.54 11.79
N SER A 303 10.58 6.73 10.87
CA SER A 303 9.60 7.12 9.85
C SER A 303 8.34 6.26 9.94
N THR A 304 7.18 6.82 9.59
CA THR A 304 5.89 6.12 9.62
C THR A 304 5.49 5.60 8.23
N VAL A 305 4.93 4.40 8.16
CA VAL A 305 4.37 3.84 6.92
C VAL A 305 2.86 3.68 7.06
N VAL A 306 2.10 4.24 6.12
CA VAL A 306 0.65 4.00 5.99
C VAL A 306 0.41 3.14 4.76
N TYR A 307 -0.38 2.08 4.90
CA TYR A 307 -0.56 1.08 3.86
C TYR A 307 -1.97 0.47 3.81
N GLY A 308 -2.26 -0.24 2.72
CA GLY A 308 -3.49 -1.00 2.48
C GLY A 308 -3.20 -2.51 2.43
N HIS A 309 -3.66 -3.19 1.38
CA HIS A 309 -3.30 -4.56 0.95
C HIS A 309 -3.71 -5.75 1.86
N ALA A 310 -3.61 -5.59 3.17
CA ALA A 310 -3.67 -6.68 4.13
C ALA A 310 -5.04 -6.81 4.82
N ALA A 311 -6.14 -6.78 4.05
CA ALA A 311 -7.52 -6.94 4.55
C ALA A 311 -7.71 -8.06 5.60
N SER A 312 -6.98 -9.17 5.43
CA SER A 312 -7.06 -10.32 6.34
C SER A 312 -6.59 -10.00 7.76
N ARG A 313 -5.74 -8.99 7.95
CA ARG A 313 -5.27 -8.51 9.26
C ARG A 313 -6.20 -7.46 9.89
N GLY A 314 -7.22 -7.00 9.16
CA GLY A 314 -8.10 -5.93 9.62
C GLY A 314 -7.34 -4.62 9.84
N LEU A 315 -7.75 -3.87 10.86
CA LEU A 315 -7.11 -2.60 11.23
C LEU A 315 -5.80 -2.88 11.98
N ASP A 316 -4.66 -2.65 11.33
CA ASP A 316 -3.32 -2.97 11.88
C ASP A 316 -2.60 -1.67 12.29
N VAL A 317 -2.71 -1.28 13.56
CA VAL A 317 -2.17 -0.01 14.07
C VAL A 317 -1.01 -0.28 15.02
N LYS A 318 0.21 -0.11 14.53
CA LYS A 318 1.44 -0.15 15.32
C LYS A 318 2.03 1.24 15.49
N ARG A 319 3.13 1.35 16.25
CA ARG A 319 3.76 2.66 16.55
C ARG A 319 4.21 3.42 15.30
N TRP A 320 4.75 2.71 14.31
CA TRP A 320 5.36 3.27 13.10
C TRP A 320 4.77 2.71 11.80
N THR A 321 3.77 1.82 11.87
CA THR A 321 3.06 1.30 10.69
C THR A 321 1.56 1.32 10.93
N ILE A 322 0.78 1.74 9.93
CA ILE A 322 -0.67 1.87 10.02
C ILE A 322 -1.31 1.26 8.77
N GLY A 323 -1.94 0.10 8.92
CA GLY A 323 -2.72 -0.58 7.91
C GLY A 323 -4.18 -0.13 7.93
N LEU A 324 -4.68 0.34 6.78
CA LEU A 324 -6.03 0.90 6.64
C LEU A 324 -7.01 -0.06 5.95
N ASP A 325 -6.53 -1.16 5.40
CA ASP A 325 -7.38 -2.11 4.69
C ASP A 325 -8.17 -2.98 5.68
N THR A 326 -9.37 -2.52 6.01
CA THR A 326 -10.31 -3.21 6.89
C THR A 326 -11.36 -4.01 6.12
N GLY A 327 -11.06 -4.41 4.88
CA GLY A 327 -11.89 -5.35 4.12
C GLY A 327 -13.26 -4.82 3.69
N CYS A 328 -13.38 -3.55 3.26
CA CYS A 328 -14.65 -2.94 2.83
C CYS A 328 -15.41 -3.80 1.81
N ILE A 329 -14.72 -4.34 0.80
CA ILE A 329 -15.33 -5.18 -0.25
C ILE A 329 -15.95 -6.48 0.31
N TYR A 330 -15.44 -6.95 1.45
CA TYR A 330 -15.91 -8.14 2.16
C TYR A 330 -16.98 -7.82 3.20
N GLY A 331 -17.52 -6.60 3.21
CA GLY A 331 -18.54 -6.15 4.16
C GLY A 331 -17.98 -5.61 5.48
N GLY A 332 -16.66 -5.41 5.56
CA GLY A 332 -16.02 -4.73 6.67
C GLY A 332 -16.22 -3.21 6.62
N LYS A 333 -15.14 -2.45 6.78
CA LYS A 333 -15.18 -0.98 6.81
C LYS A 333 -14.27 -0.39 5.75
N LEU A 334 -14.61 0.81 5.27
CA LEU A 334 -13.68 1.71 4.60
C LEU A 334 -13.06 2.60 5.67
N THR A 335 -11.75 2.47 5.90
CA THR A 335 -11.03 3.14 6.98
C THR A 335 -10.04 4.17 6.42
N GLY A 336 -9.95 5.32 7.07
CA GLY A 336 -9.03 6.40 6.72
C GLY A 336 -8.31 6.94 7.95
N LEU A 337 -7.08 7.40 7.73
CA LEU A 337 -6.29 8.14 8.70
C LEU A 337 -6.38 9.64 8.40
N VAL A 338 -6.88 10.41 9.36
CA VAL A 338 -6.94 11.87 9.29
C VAL A 338 -5.75 12.45 10.04
N LEU A 339 -4.93 13.23 9.33
CA LEU A 339 -3.76 13.92 9.90
C LEU A 339 -4.02 15.41 9.99
N GLN A 340 -3.79 15.97 11.18
CA GLN A 340 -3.98 17.41 11.44
C GLN A 340 -2.83 17.97 12.26
N ARG A 341 -2.44 19.20 11.95
CA ARG A 341 -1.44 19.92 12.74
C ARG A 341 -2.06 20.34 14.07
N ARG A 342 -1.33 20.14 15.17
CA ARG A 342 -1.73 20.63 16.49
C ARG A 342 -1.84 22.15 16.45
N SER A 343 -2.93 22.70 17.00
CA SER A 343 -3.06 24.13 17.19
C SER A 343 -2.04 24.61 18.23
N PRO A 344 -1.36 25.75 18.01
CA PRO A 344 -0.34 26.26 18.95
C PRO A 344 -0.88 26.57 20.35
N ASP A 345 -2.20 26.78 20.51
CA ASP A 345 -2.85 27.00 21.83
C ASP A 345 -2.93 25.75 22.72
N ASN A 346 -2.70 24.55 22.18
CA ASN A 346 -2.49 23.34 22.99
C ASN A 346 -0.99 23.19 23.28
N SER A 347 -0.49 24.02 24.20
CA SER A 347 0.79 23.80 24.87
C SER A 347 0.86 22.36 25.42
N PRO A 348 2.05 21.75 25.58
CA PRO A 348 2.18 20.40 26.11
C PRO A 348 1.86 20.40 27.61
N GLY A 349 0.57 20.46 27.93
CA GLY A 349 0.07 19.81 29.13
C GLY A 349 0.45 18.34 28.98
N VAL A 350 1.02 17.78 30.05
CA VAL A 350 1.27 16.35 30.19
C VAL A 350 -0.03 15.63 29.87
N ASP A 351 -0.23 15.26 28.61
CA ASP A 351 -1.25 14.29 28.24
C ASP A 351 -0.77 13.01 28.92
N SER A 352 -1.40 12.75 30.06
CA SER A 352 -1.37 11.48 30.74
C SER A 352 -1.44 10.42 29.65
N MET A 353 -0.43 9.57 29.69
CA MET A 353 -0.28 8.30 29.03
C MET A 353 -1.58 7.50 29.11
N ASP A 354 -2.56 7.85 28.27
CA ASP A 354 -3.77 7.06 28.07
C ASP A 354 -3.37 5.99 27.05
N THR A 355 -2.64 5.01 27.56
CA THR A 355 -2.44 3.72 26.93
C THR A 355 -3.77 3.00 26.95
N THR A 356 -4.72 3.41 26.11
CA THR A 356 -5.61 2.43 25.51
C THR A 356 -4.82 1.86 24.36
N GLU A 357 -4.14 0.73 24.61
CA GLU A 357 -3.89 -0.24 23.55
C GLU A 357 -5.18 -0.31 22.72
N ALA A 358 -5.05 -0.20 21.41
CA ALA A 358 -6.24 -0.33 20.59
C ALA A 358 -6.70 -1.77 20.79
N ASP A 359 -7.71 -1.97 21.65
CA ASP A 359 -8.24 -3.28 22.05
C ASP A 359 -8.16 -4.23 20.87
N GLU A 360 -7.20 -5.16 20.92
CA GLU A 360 -7.05 -6.25 19.97
C GLU A 360 -8.22 -7.26 20.14
N ASP A 361 -9.10 -7.02 21.11
CA ASP A 361 -10.03 -8.02 21.66
C ASP A 361 -11.51 -7.88 21.21
N GLU A 362 -11.92 -6.84 20.45
CA GLU A 362 -13.34 -6.74 20.01
C GLU A 362 -13.64 -7.36 18.63
N ASP A 363 -12.62 -7.81 17.86
CA ASP A 363 -12.82 -8.38 16.52
C ASP A 363 -12.41 -9.87 16.39
N GLU A 364 -11.86 -10.51 17.44
CA GLU A 364 -11.53 -11.96 17.40
C GLU A 364 -12.79 -12.87 17.32
N GLU A 365 -13.95 -12.41 17.78
CA GLU A 365 -15.17 -13.23 17.79
C GLU A 365 -15.80 -13.40 16.39
N TYR A 366 -15.33 -12.68 15.37
CA TYR A 366 -15.79 -12.87 13.98
C TYR A 366 -14.94 -13.88 13.18
N TYR A 367 -13.67 -14.09 13.57
CA TYR A 367 -12.74 -14.90 12.76
C TYR A 367 -12.87 -16.42 12.96
N ASP A 368 -13.41 -16.91 14.08
CA ASP A 368 -13.62 -18.36 14.29
C ASP A 368 -14.83 -18.93 13.51
N ASN A 369 -15.70 -18.08 12.97
CA ASN A 369 -16.86 -18.52 12.18
C ASN A 369 -16.56 -18.69 10.68
N TRP A 370 -15.57 -17.99 10.11
CA TRP A 370 -15.33 -18.06 8.66
C TRP A 370 -14.65 -19.37 8.23
N THR A 371 -13.83 -19.98 9.10
CA THR A 371 -13.21 -21.29 8.87
C THR A 371 -14.15 -22.47 9.15
N ARG A 372 -15.26 -22.27 9.88
CA ARG A 372 -16.21 -23.32 10.27
C ARG A 372 -17.48 -23.43 9.43
N SER A 373 -17.89 -22.40 8.68
CA SER A 373 -19.18 -22.39 7.97
C SER A 373 -19.24 -23.10 6.60
N ARG A 374 -18.36 -24.08 6.33
CA ARG A 374 -18.55 -25.03 5.21
C ARG A 374 -19.31 -26.32 5.58
N LEU A 375 -19.76 -26.47 6.82
CA LEU A 375 -20.57 -27.60 7.26
C LEU A 375 -21.71 -27.15 8.18
N ALA A 376 -22.85 -26.78 7.59
CA ALA A 376 -24.20 -27.14 8.07
C ALA A 376 -25.26 -26.25 7.39
N ARG A 377 -26.09 -26.87 6.54
CA ARG A 377 -27.42 -26.35 6.20
C ARG A 377 -28.37 -26.78 7.32
N SER A 378 -29.17 -25.86 7.85
CA SER A 378 -30.59 -26.01 8.23
C SER A 378 -30.94 -25.13 9.44
N GLY A 379 -32.07 -24.41 9.36
CA GLY A 379 -32.83 -24.00 10.54
C GLY A 379 -32.97 -22.50 10.79
N SER A 380 -34.11 -21.96 10.36
CA SER A 380 -34.87 -20.79 10.83
C SER A 380 -34.42 -20.04 12.11
N GLU A 381 -34.43 -18.70 12.08
CA GLU A 381 -35.56 -17.85 12.52
C GLU A 381 -35.25 -16.35 12.40
N LEU A 382 -36.29 -15.58 12.05
CA LEU A 382 -36.32 -14.13 11.91
C LEU A 382 -36.14 -13.41 13.26
N ARG A 383 -35.21 -12.45 13.34
CA ARG A 383 -35.44 -11.17 14.07
C ARG A 383 -34.73 -10.00 13.39
N ARG A 384 -35.56 -9.16 12.76
CA ARG A 384 -35.25 -7.86 12.16
C ARG A 384 -35.01 -6.85 13.28
N ARG A 385 -33.79 -6.31 13.42
CA ARG A 385 -33.51 -5.07 14.16
C ARG A 385 -33.04 -4.02 13.16
N GLU A 386 -33.80 -2.93 13.09
CA GLU A 386 -33.49 -1.76 12.28
C GLU A 386 -32.13 -1.16 12.67
N ARG A 387 -31.27 -0.95 11.66
CA ARG A 387 -29.98 -0.29 11.81
C ARG A 387 -30.20 1.22 11.88
N GLU A 388 -30.04 1.80 13.06
CA GLU A 388 -29.68 3.22 13.16
C GLU A 388 -28.27 3.40 12.56
N LEU A 389 -28.15 4.32 11.59
CA LEU A 389 -26.88 4.74 11.01
C LEU A 389 -26.06 5.46 12.11
N SER A 390 -25.25 4.70 12.84
CA SER A 390 -24.38 5.22 13.88
C SER A 390 -23.29 6.10 13.28
N ARG A 391 -23.09 7.28 13.88
CA ARG A 391 -22.03 8.24 13.51
C ARG A 391 -20.65 7.59 13.64
N PRO A 392 -19.68 7.90 12.76
CA PRO A 392 -18.35 7.29 12.80
C PRO A 392 -17.65 7.60 14.13
N ARG A 393 -17.29 6.55 14.88
CA ARG A 393 -16.49 6.61 16.11
C ARG A 393 -15.06 7.05 15.76
N ARG A 394 -14.50 7.98 16.54
CA ARG A 394 -13.12 8.47 16.38
C ARG A 394 -12.24 7.90 17.48
N LYS A 395 -11.14 7.26 17.11
CA LYS A 395 -10.08 6.82 18.03
C LYS A 395 -8.80 7.61 17.69
N HIS A 396 -8.24 8.30 18.68
CA HIS A 396 -6.96 8.97 18.52
C HIS A 396 -5.84 7.94 18.59
N ILE A 397 -4.82 8.10 17.76
CA ILE A 397 -3.69 7.17 17.71
C ILE A 397 -2.37 7.90 17.88
N LYS A 398 -1.38 7.21 18.45
CA LYS A 398 -0.01 7.72 18.57
C LYS A 398 0.64 7.71 17.19
N PHE A 399 0.63 8.84 16.53
CA PHE A 399 1.03 8.97 15.13
C PHE A 399 2.37 9.70 14.98
N GLY A 400 3.23 9.20 14.08
CA GLY A 400 4.41 9.92 13.62
C GLY A 400 5.46 10.21 14.69
N ASP A 401 6.48 10.96 14.28
CA ASP A 401 7.44 11.56 15.19
C ASP A 401 6.79 12.76 15.89
N ILE A 402 7.03 12.90 17.21
CA ILE A 402 6.45 13.96 18.04
C ILE A 402 6.79 15.36 17.52
N HIS A 403 7.96 15.51 16.88
CA HIS A 403 8.43 16.79 16.35
C HIS A 403 7.66 17.26 15.11
N THR A 404 6.90 16.38 14.44
CA THR A 404 6.07 16.78 13.29
C THR A 404 4.89 17.67 13.70
N GLY A 405 4.50 17.64 14.97
CA GLY A 405 3.32 18.34 15.48
C GLY A 405 2.00 17.82 14.86
N LEU A 406 2.01 16.63 14.26
CA LEU A 406 0.82 16.00 13.68
C LEU A 406 0.04 15.20 14.75
N ARG A 407 -1.28 15.18 14.61
CA ARG A 407 -2.21 14.33 15.34
C ARG A 407 -2.92 13.43 14.35
N GLY A 408 -2.91 12.12 14.61
CA GLY A 408 -3.65 11.13 13.86
C GLY A 408 -5.00 10.80 14.51
N ALA A 409 -6.03 10.63 13.69
CA ALA A 409 -7.31 10.08 14.10
C ALA A 409 -7.81 9.10 13.04
N LEU A 410 -8.32 7.95 13.48
CA LEU A 410 -8.95 6.99 12.58
C LEU A 410 -10.42 7.32 12.40
N VAL A 411 -10.89 7.22 11.16
CA VAL A 411 -12.30 7.32 10.76
C VAL A 411 -12.65 6.11 9.93
N SER A 412 -13.86 5.58 10.10
CA SER A 412 -14.32 4.44 9.31
C SER A 412 -15.80 4.51 9.02
N ILE A 413 -16.20 3.93 7.89
CA ILE A 413 -17.61 3.80 7.46
C ILE A 413 -17.85 2.33 7.11
N SER A 414 -18.96 1.76 7.60
CA SER A 414 -19.35 0.39 7.28
C SER A 414 -19.72 0.24 5.81
N CYS A 415 -19.20 -0.80 5.17
CA CYS A 415 -19.51 -1.15 3.80
C CYS A 415 -20.60 -2.22 3.73
N ARG A 416 -21.31 -2.28 2.61
CA ARG A 416 -22.12 -3.46 2.26
C ARG A 416 -21.22 -4.36 1.42
N GLY A 417 -20.97 -5.59 1.88
CA GLY A 417 -20.15 -6.53 1.13
C GLY A 417 -20.78 -6.87 -0.22
N GLN A 418 -19.98 -7.41 -1.14
CA GLN A 418 -20.45 -7.78 -2.50
C GLN A 418 -21.51 -8.91 -2.53
N GLU A 419 -21.91 -9.49 -1.39
CA GLU A 419 -22.96 -10.53 -1.30
C GLU A 419 -24.41 -10.04 -1.58
N GLY A 420 -24.59 -8.86 -2.16
CA GLY A 420 -25.90 -8.26 -2.44
C GLY A 420 -26.16 -7.87 -3.91
N LEU A 421 -25.30 -8.25 -4.85
CA LEU A 421 -25.44 -7.97 -6.29
C LEU A 421 -25.51 -9.26 -7.12
N GLY A 422 -26.21 -10.27 -6.60
CA GLY A 422 -26.57 -11.49 -7.33
C GLY A 422 -27.69 -11.27 -8.33
#